data_AF-A0A354PBX3-F1
#
_entry.id   AF-A0A354PBX3-F1
#
_cell.length_a   1.000
_cell.length_b   1.000
_cell.length_c   1.000
_cell.angle_alpha   90.00
_cell.angle_beta   90.00
_cell.angle_gamma   90.00
#
_symmetry.space_group_name_H-M   'P 1'
#
loop_
_entity.id
_entity.type
_entity.pdbx_description
1 polymer ?
#
loop_
_entity_poly.entity_id
_entity_poly.type
_entity_poly.pdbx_seq_one_letter_code
_entity_poly.pdbx_strand_id
1 'polypeptide(L)'
;MRPIDTILFFLFFLYSAQSLIGVATADDFESTIRPLLQKHCVECHGADDQNGDLRLDAKPLAMKGGYDGPAIVAGQPDQSPLYQRITSTGDDR
;
A
#
# COMPACT_ATOMS: atom_id res chain seq x y z
N MET A 1 47.72 -12.94 5.27
CA MET A 1 46.30 -12.69 5.59
C MET A 1 45.60 -14.02 5.79
N ARG A 2 44.84 -14.20 6.88
CA ARG A 2 44.15 -15.46 7.16
C ARG A 2 42.75 -15.42 6.53
N PRO A 3 42.25 -16.54 5.95
CA PRO A 3 40.98 -16.58 5.20
C PRO A 3 39.73 -16.23 6.03
N ILE A 4 39.87 -16.21 7.36
CA ILE A 4 38.80 -15.92 8.33
C ILE A 4 38.46 -14.41 8.33
N ASP A 5 39.45 -13.55 8.07
CA ASP A 5 39.26 -12.09 8.09
C ASP A 5 38.41 -11.61 6.90
N THR A 6 38.51 -12.28 5.75
CA THR A 6 37.73 -11.98 4.55
C THR A 6 36.26 -12.37 4.69
N ILE A 7 35.97 -13.47 5.40
CA ILE A 7 34.61 -13.95 5.65
C ILE A 7 33.89 -13.03 6.64
N LEU A 8 34.60 -12.57 7.69
CA LEU A 8 34.05 -11.61 8.65
C LEU A 8 33.76 -10.24 8.00
N PHE A 9 34.62 -9.78 7.08
CA PHE A 9 34.37 -8.56 6.30
C PHE A 9 33.16 -8.69 5.38
N PHE A 10 33.00 -9.83 4.70
CA PHE A 10 31.85 -10.10 3.82
C PHE A 10 30.53 -10.19 4.58
N LEU A 11 30.53 -10.79 5.77
CA LEU A 11 29.36 -10.88 6.63
C LEU A 11 28.95 -9.51 7.22
N PHE A 12 29.93 -8.66 7.54
CA PHE A 12 29.68 -7.29 7.99
C PHE A 12 29.10 -6.39 6.88
N PHE A 13 29.54 -6.60 5.64
CA PHE A 13 29.06 -5.87 4.46
C PHE A 13 27.64 -6.29 4.02
N LEU A 14 27.24 -7.55 4.24
CA LEU A 14 25.87 -8.01 4.00
C LEU A 14 24.87 -7.53 5.07
N TYR A 15 25.32 -7.29 6.30
CA TYR A 15 24.44 -6.89 7.41
C TYR A 15 24.01 -5.42 7.33
N SER A 16 24.85 -4.55 6.75
CA SER A 16 24.64 -3.10 6.71
C SER A 16 23.69 -2.61 5.61
N ALA A 17 23.27 -3.49 4.68
CA ALA A 17 22.42 -3.14 3.54
C ALA A 17 20.90 -3.31 3.79
N GLN A 18 20.46 -3.78 4.97
CA GLN A 18 19.06 -4.17 5.22
C GLN A 18 18.11 -3.00 5.57
N SER A 19 18.59 -1.75 5.59
CA SER A 19 17.84 -0.63 6.19
C SER A 19 17.06 0.28 5.22
N LEU A 20 16.75 -0.16 4.00
CA LEU A 20 16.07 0.69 3.00
C LEU A 20 14.60 0.33 2.74
N ILE A 21 13.88 -0.21 3.73
CA ILE A 21 12.43 -0.42 3.62
C ILE A 21 11.75 0.67 4.45
N GLY A 22 11.32 1.75 3.77
CA GLY A 22 10.47 2.77 4.38
C GLY A 22 9.10 2.18 4.68
N VAL A 23 8.80 1.95 5.97
CA VAL A 23 7.49 1.49 6.42
C VAL A 23 6.60 2.72 6.57
N ALA A 24 5.51 2.79 5.79
CA ALA A 24 4.48 3.81 5.99
C ALA A 24 3.92 3.70 7.41
N THR A 25 3.89 4.84 8.10
CA THR A 25 3.44 4.93 9.48
C THR A 25 1.94 5.18 9.56
N ALA A 26 1.36 4.99 10.75
CA ALA A 26 -0.03 5.39 10.99
C ALA A 26 -0.23 6.91 10.79
N ASP A 27 0.81 7.71 11.07
CA ASP A 27 0.79 9.16 10.86
C ASP A 27 0.66 9.52 9.37
N ASP A 28 1.36 8.80 8.49
CA ASP A 28 1.23 8.99 7.04
C ASP A 28 -0.21 8.73 6.56
N PHE A 29 -0.88 7.72 7.13
CA PHE A 29 -2.26 7.42 6.77
C PHE A 29 -3.21 8.55 7.20
N GLU A 30 -3.14 8.99 8.46
CA GLU A 30 -4.06 10.00 8.99
C GLU A 30 -3.82 11.39 8.42
N SER A 31 -2.55 11.79 8.23
CA SER A 31 -2.18 13.12 7.75
C SER A 31 -2.27 13.28 6.23
N THR A 32 -2.06 12.19 5.47
CA THR A 32 -1.93 12.25 4.00
C THR A 32 -2.99 11.42 3.29
N ILE A 33 -3.12 10.13 3.61
CA ILE A 33 -3.98 9.22 2.85
C ILE A 33 -5.47 9.45 3.11
N ARG A 34 -5.88 9.56 4.38
CA ARG A 34 -7.29 9.75 4.75
C ARG A 34 -7.89 11.03 4.14
N PRO A 35 -7.23 12.21 4.18
CA PRO A 35 -7.76 13.41 3.53
C PRO A 35 -7.94 13.25 2.02
N LEU A 36 -7.04 12.54 1.33
CA LEU A 36 -7.15 12.28 -0.11
C LEU A 36 -8.34 11.37 -0.42
N LEU A 37 -8.53 10.30 0.34
CA LEU A 37 -9.69 9.40 0.17
C LEU A 37 -11.00 10.14 0.44
N GLN A 38 -11.06 10.95 1.51
CA GLN A 38 -12.25 11.75 1.83
C GLN A 38 -12.61 12.71 0.70
N LYS A 39 -11.61 13.37 0.11
CA LYS A 39 -11.83 14.37 -0.94
C LYS A 39 -12.20 13.78 -2.30
N HIS A 40 -11.70 12.60 -2.63
CA HIS A 40 -11.75 12.09 -4.00
C HIS A 40 -12.50 10.77 -4.18
N CYS A 41 -12.75 10.03 -3.10
CA CYS A 41 -13.27 8.66 -3.20
C CYS A 41 -14.52 8.43 -2.35
N VAL A 42 -14.57 8.99 -1.13
CA VAL A 42 -15.62 8.68 -0.14
C VAL A 42 -17.00 9.19 -0.56
N GLU A 43 -17.11 10.21 -1.43
CA GLU A 43 -18.41 10.66 -1.95
C GLU A 43 -19.19 9.52 -2.60
N CYS A 44 -18.51 8.64 -3.35
CA CYS A 44 -19.10 7.51 -4.07
C CYS A 44 -18.82 6.14 -3.45
N HIS A 45 -17.85 6.05 -2.53
CA HIS A 45 -17.40 4.82 -1.87
C HIS A 45 -17.37 5.00 -0.35
N GLY A 46 -18.40 5.63 0.19
CA GLY A 46 -18.57 6.00 1.60
C GLY A 46 -19.86 5.46 2.18
N ALA A 47 -20.25 5.93 3.36
CA ALA A 47 -21.48 5.45 4.00
C ALA A 47 -22.74 5.73 3.17
N ASP A 48 -22.77 6.90 2.53
CA ASP A 48 -23.95 7.44 1.86
C ASP A 48 -24.14 6.88 0.43
N ASP A 49 -23.05 6.59 -0.27
CA ASP A 49 -23.05 5.93 -1.58
C ASP A 49 -21.93 4.88 -1.65
N GLN A 50 -22.28 3.68 -2.10
CA GLN A 50 -21.45 2.47 -2.06
C GLN A 50 -21.34 1.87 -3.46
N ASN A 51 -20.90 2.68 -4.41
CA ASN A 51 -20.66 2.20 -5.76
C ASN A 51 -19.70 1.01 -5.72
N GLY A 52 -20.05 -0.05 -6.42
CA GLY A 52 -19.23 -1.27 -6.41
C GLY A 52 -19.24 -2.04 -5.07
N ASP A 53 -20.15 -1.77 -4.13
CA ASP A 53 -20.15 -2.30 -2.74
C ASP A 53 -18.84 -2.01 -1.99
N LEU A 54 -18.08 -1.01 -2.47
CA LEU A 54 -16.77 -0.67 -1.94
C LEU A 54 -16.88 0.52 -0.98
N ARG A 55 -16.23 0.37 0.18
CA ARG A 55 -16.21 1.35 1.27
C ARG A 55 -14.79 1.72 1.65
N LEU A 56 -14.37 2.97 1.41
CA LEU A 56 -13.00 3.45 1.64
C LEU A 56 -12.85 4.37 2.86
N ASP A 57 -13.94 4.68 3.55
CA ASP A 57 -13.99 5.55 4.74
C ASP A 57 -13.64 4.83 6.05
N ALA A 58 -13.75 3.50 6.08
CA ALA A 58 -13.45 2.67 7.23
C ALA A 58 -12.50 1.52 6.88
N LYS A 59 -11.36 1.45 7.57
CA LYS A 59 -10.31 0.42 7.36
C LYS A 59 -10.84 -1.01 7.22
N PRO A 60 -11.68 -1.56 8.13
CA PRO A 60 -12.13 -2.94 7.99
C PRO A 60 -12.98 -3.17 6.74
N LEU A 61 -13.74 -2.16 6.30
CA LEU A 61 -14.55 -2.25 5.08
C LEU A 61 -13.68 -2.08 3.83
N ALA A 62 -12.70 -1.18 3.87
CA ALA A 62 -11.74 -0.99 2.78
C ALA A 62 -10.91 -2.26 2.51
N MET A 63 -10.53 -2.96 3.58
CA MET A 63 -9.82 -4.25 3.48
C MET A 63 -10.72 -5.41 3.06
N LYS A 64 -12.03 -5.34 3.32
CA LYS A 64 -13.01 -6.32 2.81
C LYS A 64 -13.13 -6.24 1.29
N GLY A 65 -13.10 -5.03 0.73
CA GLY A 65 -13.31 -4.78 -0.70
C GLY A 65 -14.77 -4.63 -1.08
N GLY A 66 -15.07 -4.78 -2.37
CA GLY A 66 -16.41 -4.61 -2.96
C GLY A 66 -16.87 -5.84 -3.73
N TYR A 67 -17.74 -5.65 -4.73
CA TYR A 67 -18.31 -6.74 -5.55
C TYR A 67 -17.25 -7.64 -6.18
N ASP A 68 -16.14 -7.06 -6.65
CA ASP A 68 -15.05 -7.79 -7.31
C ASP A 68 -14.04 -8.39 -6.31
N GLY A 69 -14.34 -8.33 -5.01
CA GLY A 69 -13.47 -8.80 -3.94
C GLY A 69 -12.53 -7.70 -3.41
N PRO A 70 -11.38 -8.09 -2.81
CA PRO A 70 -10.45 -7.15 -2.17
C PRO A 70 -9.90 -6.10 -3.14
N ALA A 71 -10.10 -4.82 -2.81
CA ALA A 71 -9.53 -3.71 -3.58
C ALA A 71 -8.08 -3.38 -3.16
N ILE A 72 -7.65 -3.84 -1.99
CA ILE A 72 -6.34 -3.56 -1.39
C ILE A 72 -5.68 -4.87 -0.98
N VAL A 73 -4.46 -5.11 -1.46
CA VAL A 73 -3.60 -6.22 -1.06
C VAL A 73 -2.42 -5.66 -0.26
N ALA A 74 -2.40 -5.93 1.05
CA ALA A 74 -1.40 -5.36 1.94
C ALA A 74 0.04 -5.72 1.51
N GLY A 75 0.89 -4.70 1.40
CA GLY A 75 2.29 -4.83 0.99
C GLY A 75 2.51 -5.11 -0.50
N GLN A 76 1.45 -5.22 -1.31
CA GLN A 76 1.52 -5.57 -2.72
C GLN A 76 0.71 -4.57 -3.56
N PRO A 77 1.20 -3.33 -3.76
CA PRO A 77 0.46 -2.28 -4.47
C PRO A 77 0.14 -2.69 -5.91
N ASP A 78 1.06 -3.33 -6.62
CA ASP A 78 0.87 -3.77 -8.01
C ASP A 78 -0.21 -4.85 -8.16
N GLN A 79 -0.58 -5.54 -7.08
CA GLN A 79 -1.67 -6.51 -7.05
C GLN A 79 -2.97 -5.94 -6.47
N SER A 80 -2.98 -4.66 -6.09
CA SER A 80 -4.15 -4.00 -5.51
C SER A 80 -4.96 -3.30 -6.61
N PRO A 81 -6.21 -3.73 -6.90
CA PRO A 81 -7.05 -3.08 -7.91
C PRO A 81 -7.23 -1.58 -7.68
N LEU A 82 -7.34 -1.14 -6.42
CA LEU A 82 -7.43 0.29 -6.09
C LEU A 82 -6.21 1.06 -6.57
N TYR A 83 -5.01 0.52 -6.40
CA TYR A 83 -3.76 1.15 -6.83
C TYR A 83 -3.70 1.21 -8.36
N GLN A 84 -3.93 0.08 -9.03
CA GLN A 84 -3.96 0.00 -10.50
C GLN A 84 -4.93 1.05 -11.09
N ARG A 85 -6.12 1.20 -10.49
CA ARG A 85 -7.15 2.11 -10.98
C ARG A 85 -6.78 3.59 -10.89
N ILE A 86 -5.95 3.99 -9.93
CA ILE A 86 -5.50 5.38 -9.77
C ILE A 86 -4.20 5.68 -10.51
N THR A 87 -3.45 4.64 -10.90
CA THR A 87 -2.23 4.77 -11.72
C THR A 87 -2.45 4.49 -13.20
N SER A 88 -3.65 4.06 -13.59
CA SER A 88 -4.06 3.80 -14.98
C SER A 88 -3.80 5.01 -15.88
N THR A 89 -3.16 4.80 -17.04
CA THR A 89 -2.92 5.88 -18.01
C THR A 89 -4.12 6.17 -18.91
N GLY A 90 -5.23 5.45 -18.75
CA GLY A 90 -6.50 5.72 -19.43
C GLY A 90 -6.66 5.01 -20.79
N ASP A 91 -5.60 4.36 -21.28
CA ASP A 91 -5.59 3.46 -22.45
C ASP A 91 -5.98 2.01 -22.10
N ASP A 92 -6.18 1.73 -20.82
CA ASP A 92 -6.43 0.43 -20.21
C ASP A 92 -7.92 0.17 -19.91
N ARG A 93 -8.81 0.75 -20.71
CA ARG A 93 -10.27 0.55 -20.61
C ARG A 93 -10.83 -0.36 -21.69
#